data_AF-A0AA35M994-F1
#
_entry.id   AF-A0AA35M994-F1
#
_cell.length_a   1.000
_cell.length_b   1.000
_cell.length_c   1.000
_cell.angle_alpha   90.00
_cell.angle_beta   90.00
_cell.angle_gamma   90.00
#
_symmetry.space_group_name_H-M   'P 1'
#
loop_
_entity.id
_entity.type
_entity.pdbx_description
1 polymer ?
#
loop_
_entity_poly.entity_id
_entity_poly.type
_entity_poly.pdbx_seq_one_letter_code
_entity_poly.pdbx_strand_id
1 'polypeptide(L)'
;MATITLTKTPPKISHLATTLQTTRPEGSLPRDFLEEARSVEKEPFDAQKHVAYQPPKHIFSMKDIGLEGQGVSPNAVTEPFKLFSQDAIKQMRAEIFSEDVLDNCQYSSPFVRRTVRGMGPKRAPFTYDAWRSKEVLDKISEVAGIELVPVMDTEISAVNIVVNGSPTAVPLSTDSQVKLEDEVSAFAWHYDSYPFVCVTMLSDCTDMVGGETALKTGSGEIMKVRGPAMGTAVVMQGRYINHQALKALGGRERISMITSFRPKSADVKDESVLTGVRGISNLNELYSDFTQYRLELLEDRFRERARQQRQRVVEGKPFDTRDVKEFLRQQKDYIEITLNELVE
;
A
#
# COMPACT_ATOMS: atom_id res chain seq x y z
N MET A 1 -33.58 0.57 -16.82
CA MET A 1 -33.43 0.14 -15.42
C MET A 1 -31.95 -0.11 -15.20
N ALA A 2 -31.28 0.73 -14.41
CA ALA A 2 -29.89 0.47 -14.04
C ALA A 2 -29.89 -0.70 -13.04
N THR A 3 -29.28 -1.81 -13.43
CA THR A 3 -29.05 -2.96 -12.57
C THR A 3 -28.27 -2.45 -11.36
N ILE A 4 -28.85 -2.54 -10.17
CA ILE A 4 -28.12 -2.31 -8.92
C ILE A 4 -27.13 -3.46 -8.83
N THR A 5 -25.90 -3.22 -9.30
CA THR A 5 -24.79 -4.14 -9.08
C THR A 5 -24.60 -4.19 -7.57
N LEU A 6 -25.00 -5.30 -6.95
CA LEU A 6 -24.74 -5.57 -5.54
C LEU A 6 -23.24 -5.39 -5.32
N THR A 7 -22.86 -4.30 -4.67
CA THR A 7 -21.47 -4.07 -4.28
C THR A 7 -21.10 -5.15 -3.29
N LYS A 8 -20.32 -6.13 -3.75
CA LYS A 8 -19.85 -7.24 -2.94
C LYS A 8 -19.04 -6.67 -1.79
N THR A 9 -19.36 -7.07 -0.55
CA THR A 9 -18.63 -6.64 0.64
C THR A 9 -17.14 -6.91 0.48
N PRO A 10 -16.25 -5.99 0.87
CA PRO A 10 -14.81 -6.22 0.84
C PRO A 10 -14.42 -7.49 1.59
N PRO A 11 -13.38 -8.18 1.12
CA PRO A 11 -12.88 -9.37 1.78
C PRO A 11 -12.39 -9.03 3.20
N LYS A 12 -12.59 -9.96 4.13
CA LYS A 12 -12.03 -9.83 5.48
C LYS A 12 -10.51 -10.05 5.46
N ILE A 13 -9.79 -9.25 6.23
CA ILE A 13 -8.35 -9.44 6.48
C ILE A 13 -8.19 -10.31 7.72
N SER A 14 -7.40 -11.37 7.61
CA SER A 14 -7.18 -12.33 8.70
C SER A 14 -5.76 -12.29 9.27
N HIS A 15 -4.78 -11.80 8.50
CA HIS A 15 -3.41 -11.69 8.99
C HIS A 15 -3.30 -10.57 10.03
N LEU A 16 -2.54 -10.83 11.10
CA LEU A 16 -2.29 -9.90 12.21
C LEU A 16 -3.55 -9.37 12.93
N ALA A 17 -4.71 -9.96 12.69
CA ALA A 17 -5.99 -9.44 13.16
C ALA A 17 -6.12 -9.31 14.69
N THR A 18 -5.37 -10.12 15.44
CA THR A 18 -5.36 -10.14 16.91
C THR A 18 -4.11 -9.49 17.52
N THR A 19 -3.19 -8.98 16.71
CA THR A 19 -1.90 -8.46 17.18
C THR A 19 -1.96 -6.94 17.30
N LEU A 20 -1.97 -6.45 18.54
CA LEU A 20 -1.88 -5.01 18.85
C LEU A 20 -0.49 -4.60 19.36
N GLN A 21 0.28 -5.56 19.88
CA GLN A 21 1.62 -5.30 20.35
C GLN A 21 2.62 -5.36 19.20
N THR A 22 3.39 -4.29 19.04
CA THR A 22 4.48 -4.26 18.06
C THR A 22 5.68 -5.06 18.55
N THR A 23 6.34 -5.74 17.61
CA THR A 23 7.61 -6.42 17.86
C THR A 23 8.71 -5.71 17.08
N ARG A 24 9.92 -5.63 17.64
CA ARG A 24 11.11 -5.14 16.92
C ARG A 24 11.81 -6.34 16.26
N PRO A 25 12.40 -6.16 15.07
CA PRO A 25 13.11 -7.23 14.41
C PRO A 25 14.40 -7.62 15.16
N GLU A 26 14.68 -8.92 15.23
CA GLU A 26 15.93 -9.44 15.82
C GLU A 26 17.10 -9.36 14.82
N GLY A 27 18.32 -9.28 15.35
CA GLY A 27 19.56 -9.22 14.59
C GLY A 27 19.87 -7.85 13.99
N SER A 28 21.14 -7.61 13.67
CA SER A 28 21.58 -6.40 12.97
C SER A 28 21.66 -6.63 11.46
N LEU A 29 21.40 -5.57 10.70
CA LEU A 29 21.74 -5.55 9.28
C LEU A 29 23.28 -5.54 9.11
N PRO A 30 23.83 -6.09 8.02
CA PRO A 30 25.28 -6.08 7.79
C PRO A 30 25.85 -4.65 7.78
N ARG A 31 27.05 -4.44 8.32
CA ARG A 31 27.64 -3.09 8.44
C ARG A 31 27.94 -2.47 7.08
N ASP A 32 28.63 -3.19 6.20
CA ASP A 32 29.00 -2.72 4.86
C ASP A 32 27.77 -2.28 4.06
N PHE A 33 26.65 -2.99 4.25
CA PHE A 33 25.35 -2.68 3.65
C PHE A 33 24.80 -1.33 4.15
N LEU A 34 24.92 -1.04 5.44
CA LEU A 34 24.50 0.22 6.03
C LEU A 34 25.42 1.37 5.63
N GLU A 35 26.73 1.15 5.65
CA GLU A 35 27.74 2.16 5.27
C GLU A 35 27.57 2.58 3.81
N GLU A 36 27.32 1.64 2.90
CA GLU A 36 27.01 1.91 1.50
C GLU A 36 25.80 2.86 1.37
N ALA A 37 24.68 2.53 2.01
CA ALA A 37 23.48 3.36 1.94
C ALA A 37 23.69 4.76 2.58
N ARG A 38 24.46 4.84 3.67
CA ARG A 38 24.73 6.07 4.41
C ARG A 38 25.79 6.96 3.75
N SER A 39 26.57 6.43 2.82
CA SER A 39 27.59 7.19 2.09
C SER A 39 27.02 8.21 1.09
N VAL A 40 25.72 8.09 0.76
CA VAL A 40 25.01 9.00 -0.13
C VAL A 40 24.82 10.35 0.55
N GLU A 41 25.32 11.42 -0.08
CA GLU A 41 25.04 12.78 0.35
C GLU A 41 23.54 13.08 0.13
N LYS A 42 22.83 13.36 1.22
CA LYS A 42 21.39 13.59 1.19
C LYS A 42 21.06 14.92 0.50
N GLU A 43 20.10 14.89 -0.39
CA GLU A 43 19.60 16.09 -1.09
C GLU A 43 18.06 16.17 -1.05
N PRO A 44 17.46 17.35 -1.27
CA PRO A 44 16.01 17.48 -1.38
C PRO A 44 15.44 16.79 -2.63
N PHE A 45 14.16 16.42 -2.57
CA PHE A 45 13.47 15.88 -3.74
C PHE A 45 13.29 16.96 -4.82
N ASP A 46 13.77 16.64 -6.01
CA ASP A 46 13.53 17.38 -7.27
C ASP A 46 12.86 16.46 -8.30
N ALA A 47 11.63 16.76 -8.69
CA ALA A 47 10.89 15.94 -9.63
C ALA A 47 11.56 15.80 -11.01
N GLN A 48 12.26 16.83 -11.50
CA GLN A 48 12.92 16.79 -12.81
C GLN A 48 14.09 15.80 -12.85
N LYS A 49 14.76 15.63 -11.70
CA LYS A 49 15.89 14.71 -11.53
C LYS A 49 15.47 13.31 -11.09
N HIS A 50 14.47 13.23 -10.22
CA HIS A 50 14.17 12.01 -9.47
C HIS A 50 13.00 11.21 -10.04
N VAL A 51 12.08 11.84 -10.77
CA VAL A 51 11.00 11.13 -11.47
C VAL A 51 11.51 10.68 -12.84
N ALA A 52 11.44 9.39 -13.10
CA ALA A 52 11.90 8.77 -14.34
C ALA A 52 10.78 7.95 -15.00
N TYR A 53 9.56 8.50 -14.99
CA TYR A 53 8.35 7.80 -15.41
C TYR A 53 8.44 7.26 -16.83
N GLN A 54 8.18 5.96 -16.98
CA GLN A 54 7.88 5.32 -18.25
C GLN A 54 6.63 4.46 -18.01
N PRO A 55 5.56 4.61 -18.80
CA PRO A 55 4.30 3.91 -18.54
C PRO A 55 4.47 2.39 -18.62
N PRO A 56 3.62 1.62 -17.90
CA PRO A 56 3.60 0.17 -18.02
C PRO A 56 3.24 -0.25 -19.44
N LYS A 57 3.82 -1.35 -19.91
CA LYS A 57 3.46 -1.93 -21.22
C LYS A 57 2.02 -2.43 -21.24
N HIS A 58 1.54 -2.92 -20.11
CA HIS A 58 0.19 -3.41 -19.95
C HIS A 58 -0.39 -3.06 -18.58
N ILE A 59 -1.68 -2.78 -18.55
CA ILE A 59 -2.49 -2.58 -17.34
C ILE A 59 -3.65 -3.56 -17.46
N PHE A 60 -3.71 -4.54 -16.55
CA PHE A 60 -4.81 -5.49 -16.49
C PHE A 60 -5.99 -4.82 -15.78
N SER A 61 -7.19 -4.96 -16.33
CA SER A 61 -8.41 -4.46 -15.71
C SER A 61 -8.99 -5.47 -14.71
N MET A 62 -9.86 -5.00 -13.82
CA MET A 62 -10.66 -5.85 -12.93
C MET A 62 -11.50 -6.85 -13.74
N LYS A 63 -11.93 -6.46 -14.94
CA LYS A 63 -12.66 -7.33 -15.86
C LYS A 63 -11.78 -8.44 -16.42
N ASP A 64 -10.55 -8.14 -16.82
CA ASP A 64 -9.60 -9.13 -17.36
C ASP A 64 -9.30 -10.25 -16.35
N ILE A 65 -9.28 -9.91 -15.06
CA ILE A 65 -9.09 -10.89 -13.98
C ILE A 65 -10.39 -11.43 -13.40
N GLY A 66 -11.55 -11.17 -14.00
CA GLY A 66 -12.85 -11.70 -13.57
C GLY A 66 -13.39 -11.13 -12.25
N LEU A 67 -12.91 -9.96 -11.81
CA LEU A 67 -13.32 -9.27 -10.58
C LEU A 67 -14.05 -7.94 -10.85
N GLU A 68 -14.68 -7.79 -12.02
CA GLU A 68 -15.45 -6.60 -12.39
C GLU A 68 -16.43 -6.18 -11.28
N GLY A 69 -16.41 -4.90 -10.91
CA GLY A 69 -17.28 -4.33 -9.88
C GLY A 69 -16.86 -4.52 -8.42
N GLN A 70 -15.79 -5.26 -8.10
CA GLN A 70 -15.35 -5.47 -6.70
C GLN A 70 -14.49 -4.30 -6.16
N GLY A 71 -13.75 -3.59 -7.03
CA GLY A 71 -12.86 -2.48 -6.66
C GLY A 71 -13.46 -1.07 -6.73
N VAL A 72 -12.59 -0.07 -6.69
CA VAL A 72 -12.90 1.37 -6.83
C VAL A 72 -12.48 1.94 -8.18
N SER A 73 -11.76 1.16 -8.99
CA SER A 73 -11.28 1.52 -10.32
C SER A 73 -11.46 0.37 -11.31
N PRO A 74 -11.58 0.64 -12.63
CA PRO A 74 -11.48 -0.39 -13.65
C PRO A 74 -10.11 -1.08 -13.70
N ASN A 75 -9.01 -0.42 -13.33
CA ASN A 75 -7.66 -0.99 -13.47
C ASN A 75 -7.31 -1.84 -12.24
N ALA A 76 -6.95 -3.11 -12.44
CA ALA A 76 -6.63 -4.05 -11.37
C ALA A 76 -5.17 -3.94 -10.93
N VAL A 77 -4.25 -4.10 -11.88
CA VAL A 77 -2.82 -4.20 -11.63
C VAL A 77 -2.03 -3.82 -12.88
N THR A 78 -0.90 -3.14 -12.71
CA THR A 78 0.02 -2.82 -13.80
C THR A 78 1.10 -3.89 -13.93
N GLU A 79 1.63 -4.09 -15.14
CA GLU A 79 3.00 -4.61 -15.23
C GLU A 79 4.00 -3.62 -14.60
N PRO A 80 5.22 -4.06 -14.21
CA PRO A 80 6.23 -3.15 -13.70
C PRO A 80 6.57 -2.03 -14.69
N PHE A 81 6.69 -0.82 -14.17
CA PHE A 81 6.98 0.37 -14.96
C PHE A 81 7.97 1.28 -14.25
N LYS A 82 8.79 2.02 -14.99
CA LYS A 82 9.81 2.89 -14.37
C LYS A 82 9.11 4.08 -13.72
N LEU A 83 9.42 4.38 -12.46
CA LEU A 83 8.83 5.51 -11.74
C LEU A 83 9.92 6.46 -11.24
N PHE A 84 10.97 5.90 -10.63
CA PHE A 84 12.04 6.66 -10.01
C PHE A 84 13.38 6.46 -10.74
N SER A 85 14.22 7.49 -10.73
CA SER A 85 15.60 7.40 -11.20
C SER A 85 16.46 6.58 -10.22
N GLN A 86 17.62 6.10 -10.66
CA GLN A 86 18.53 5.39 -9.75
C GLN A 86 19.01 6.29 -8.61
N ASP A 87 19.18 7.59 -8.86
CA ASP A 87 19.59 8.53 -7.83
C ASP A 87 18.49 8.73 -6.78
N ALA A 88 17.22 8.75 -7.19
CA ALA A 88 16.11 8.76 -6.25
C ALA A 88 16.10 7.50 -5.35
N ILE A 89 16.40 6.33 -5.93
CA ILE A 89 16.52 5.08 -5.16
C ILE A 89 17.66 5.14 -4.14
N LYS A 90 18.80 5.75 -4.50
CA LYS A 90 19.90 5.97 -3.55
C LYS A 90 19.49 6.87 -2.39
N GLN A 91 18.80 7.99 -2.68
CA GLN A 91 18.30 8.91 -1.65
C GLN A 91 17.30 8.21 -0.70
N MET A 92 16.32 7.49 -1.26
CA MET A 92 15.36 6.71 -0.45
C MET A 92 16.07 5.69 0.44
N ARG A 93 17.05 4.94 -0.09
CA ARG A 93 17.85 3.99 0.69
C ARG A 93 18.64 4.68 1.80
N ALA A 94 19.24 5.84 1.53
CA ALA A 94 20.00 6.61 2.51
C ALA A 94 19.13 7.09 3.70
N GLU A 95 17.86 7.40 3.45
CA GLU A 95 16.90 7.72 4.50
C GLU A 95 16.48 6.47 5.29
N ILE A 96 16.07 5.41 4.59
CA ILE A 96 15.62 4.15 5.18
C ILE A 96 16.67 3.55 6.12
N PHE A 97 17.95 3.64 5.77
CA PHE A 97 19.05 3.04 6.53
C PHE A 97 19.76 4.01 7.47
N SER A 98 19.24 5.22 7.65
CA SER A 98 19.70 6.14 8.68
C SER A 98 19.46 5.59 10.09
N GLU A 99 20.28 6.01 11.06
CA GLU A 99 20.18 5.52 12.44
C GLU A 99 18.81 5.84 13.05
N ASP A 100 18.34 7.08 12.90
CA ASP A 100 17.05 7.51 13.44
C ASP A 100 15.88 6.66 12.91
N VAL A 101 15.88 6.34 11.60
CA VAL A 101 14.85 5.46 11.01
C VAL A 101 14.96 4.04 11.56
N LEU A 102 16.15 3.47 11.62
CA LEU A 102 16.31 2.10 12.10
C LEU A 102 15.94 1.97 13.59
N ASP A 103 16.26 2.96 14.41
CA ASP A 103 15.96 2.95 15.83
C ASP A 103 14.47 3.14 16.10
N ASN A 104 13.78 3.99 15.33
CA ASN A 104 12.42 4.42 15.66
C ASN A 104 11.32 3.80 14.80
N CYS A 105 11.64 3.28 13.61
CA CYS A 105 10.62 2.91 12.61
C CYS A 105 10.61 1.42 12.25
N GLN A 106 11.46 0.59 12.86
CA GLN A 106 11.52 -0.85 12.54
C GLN A 106 10.52 -1.68 13.35
N TYR A 107 9.83 -2.59 12.65
CA TYR A 107 8.87 -3.55 13.21
C TYR A 107 9.05 -4.95 12.61
N SER A 108 8.47 -5.94 13.27
CA SER A 108 8.41 -7.32 12.81
C SER A 108 7.10 -8.00 13.25
N SER A 109 6.74 -9.07 12.57
CA SER A 109 5.64 -9.96 12.92
C SER A 109 5.86 -11.35 12.30
N PRO A 110 5.02 -12.34 12.62
CA PRO A 110 5.06 -13.63 11.92
C PRO A 110 4.88 -13.53 10.39
N PHE A 111 4.23 -12.45 9.91
CA PHE A 111 4.00 -12.20 8.50
C PHE A 111 5.14 -11.43 7.82
N VAL A 112 5.86 -10.57 8.56
CA VAL A 112 6.97 -9.77 8.04
C VAL A 112 8.15 -9.76 8.99
N ARG A 113 9.31 -10.28 8.56
CA ARG A 113 10.49 -10.39 9.43
C ARG A 113 11.08 -9.05 9.84
N ARG A 114 11.10 -8.08 8.92
CA ARG A 114 11.61 -6.73 9.14
C ARG A 114 10.92 -5.76 8.20
N THR A 115 10.24 -4.79 8.76
CA THR A 115 9.60 -3.70 8.03
C THR A 115 9.93 -2.36 8.67
N VAL A 116 10.13 -1.32 7.88
CA VAL A 116 10.26 0.07 8.32
C VAL A 116 8.97 0.81 8.01
N ARG A 117 8.35 1.46 9.00
CA ARG A 117 7.05 2.14 8.85
C ARG A 117 7.03 3.44 9.67
N GLY A 118 6.25 4.44 9.23
CA GLY A 118 6.13 5.71 9.95
C GLY A 118 7.40 6.57 9.95
N MET A 119 8.15 6.61 8.84
CA MET A 119 9.34 7.47 8.76
C MET A 119 8.96 8.96 8.86
N GLY A 120 7.97 9.39 8.08
CA GLY A 120 7.46 10.76 8.08
C GLY A 120 8.47 11.81 7.59
N PRO A 121 8.06 13.09 7.50
CA PRO A 121 8.87 14.16 6.91
C PRO A 121 10.12 14.49 7.73
N LYS A 122 10.13 14.20 9.03
CA LYS A 122 11.27 14.49 9.91
C LYS A 122 12.45 13.56 9.65
N ARG A 123 12.19 12.27 9.39
CA ARG A 123 13.24 11.24 9.26
C ARG A 123 13.57 10.92 7.81
N ALA A 124 12.60 11.07 6.91
CA ALA A 124 12.74 10.78 5.49
C ALA A 124 12.10 11.88 4.62
N PRO A 125 12.57 13.14 4.69
CA PRO A 125 12.00 14.26 3.93
C PRO A 125 12.01 14.03 2.42
N PHE A 126 13.08 13.47 1.83
CA PHE A 126 13.13 13.18 0.40
C PHE A 126 12.04 12.19 0.00
N THR A 127 11.93 11.08 0.72
CA THR A 127 10.94 10.04 0.44
C THR A 127 9.51 10.56 0.66
N TYR A 128 9.30 11.34 1.71
CA TYR A 128 8.02 11.98 2.00
C TYR A 128 7.58 12.93 0.87
N ASP A 129 8.48 13.83 0.46
CA ASP A 129 8.21 14.80 -0.60
C ASP A 129 8.00 14.11 -1.96
N ALA A 130 8.77 13.06 -2.26
CA ALA A 130 8.60 12.26 -3.46
C ALA A 130 7.18 11.70 -3.59
N TRP A 131 6.67 11.07 -2.53
CA TRP A 131 5.35 10.45 -2.53
C TRP A 131 4.18 11.43 -2.36
N ARG A 132 4.46 12.70 -2.05
CA ARG A 132 3.45 13.78 -2.02
C ARG A 132 3.54 14.71 -3.23
N SER A 133 4.58 14.59 -4.05
CA SER A 133 4.75 15.42 -5.24
C SER A 133 3.63 15.21 -6.24
N LYS A 134 3.22 16.29 -6.90
CA LYS A 134 2.19 16.24 -7.94
C LYS A 134 2.64 15.33 -9.09
N GLU A 135 3.91 15.37 -9.43
CA GLU A 135 4.52 14.63 -10.53
C GLU A 135 4.45 13.12 -10.32
N VAL A 136 4.63 12.63 -9.10
CA VAL A 136 4.45 11.20 -8.79
C VAL A 136 2.96 10.86 -8.71
N LEU A 137 2.16 11.67 -8.00
CA LEU A 137 0.73 11.39 -7.78
C LEU A 137 -0.08 11.38 -9.08
N ASP A 138 0.21 12.28 -10.01
CA ASP A 138 -0.42 12.29 -11.33
C ASP A 138 -0.16 10.98 -12.07
N LYS A 139 1.07 10.45 -11.99
CA LYS A 139 1.48 9.22 -12.70
C LYS A 139 0.94 7.96 -12.06
N ILE A 140 0.87 7.92 -10.74
CA ILE A 140 0.18 6.84 -10.02
C ILE A 140 -1.31 6.85 -10.35
N SER A 141 -1.95 8.02 -10.33
CA SER A 141 -3.37 8.19 -10.67
C SER A 141 -3.67 7.79 -12.11
N GLU A 142 -2.80 8.17 -13.05
CA GLU A 142 -2.89 7.82 -14.47
C GLU A 142 -2.98 6.31 -14.66
N VAL A 143 -2.05 5.54 -14.08
CA VAL A 143 -2.04 4.08 -14.23
C VAL A 143 -3.10 3.38 -13.36
N ALA A 144 -3.50 3.99 -12.25
CA ALA A 144 -4.57 3.49 -11.39
C ALA A 144 -5.95 3.66 -12.01
N GLY A 145 -6.12 4.54 -13.00
CA GLY A 145 -7.41 4.82 -13.63
C GLY A 145 -8.38 5.63 -12.76
N ILE A 146 -7.88 6.22 -11.68
CA ILE A 146 -8.63 7.08 -10.75
C ILE A 146 -7.65 8.00 -10.03
N GLU A 147 -8.08 9.20 -9.63
CA GLU A 147 -7.24 10.12 -8.85
C GLU A 147 -6.99 9.57 -7.44
N LEU A 148 -5.71 9.41 -7.10
CA LEU A 148 -5.24 8.84 -5.85
C LEU A 148 -4.44 9.84 -5.02
N VAL A 149 -4.52 9.69 -3.70
CA VAL A 149 -3.63 10.34 -2.72
C VAL A 149 -3.12 9.28 -1.75
N PRO A 150 -1.93 9.48 -1.13
CA PRO A 150 -1.47 8.61 -0.07
C PRO A 150 -2.55 8.52 1.01
N VAL A 151 -2.81 7.31 1.51
CA VAL A 151 -3.92 7.11 2.46
C VAL A 151 -3.70 7.89 3.75
N MET A 152 -2.49 7.85 4.28
CA MET A 152 -2.01 8.63 5.42
C MET A 152 -0.48 8.62 5.49
N ASP A 153 0.10 9.51 6.29
CA ASP A 153 1.55 9.71 6.36
C ASP A 153 2.29 8.49 6.92
N THR A 154 1.71 7.78 7.89
CA THR A 154 2.23 6.51 8.42
C THR A 154 2.32 5.38 7.38
N GLU A 155 1.57 5.46 6.28
CA GLU A 155 1.58 4.50 5.17
C GLU A 155 2.37 4.97 3.95
N ILE A 156 3.05 6.11 4.06
CA ILE A 156 4.05 6.50 3.08
C ILE A 156 5.29 5.65 3.32
N SER A 157 5.64 4.84 2.32
CA SER A 157 6.88 4.06 2.29
C SER A 157 7.04 3.09 3.46
N ALA A 158 6.10 2.17 3.63
CA ALA A 158 6.35 0.94 4.37
C ALA A 158 7.40 0.10 3.63
N VAL A 159 8.55 -0.18 4.23
CA VAL A 159 9.67 -0.85 3.55
C VAL A 159 9.93 -2.21 4.13
N ASN A 160 9.75 -3.26 3.34
CA ASN A 160 10.10 -4.62 3.73
C ASN A 160 11.54 -4.92 3.34
N ILE A 161 12.35 -5.41 4.29
CA ILE A 161 13.79 -5.60 4.13
C ILE A 161 14.14 -7.08 4.31
N VAL A 162 14.71 -7.69 3.28
CA VAL A 162 15.30 -9.04 3.32
C VAL A 162 16.75 -8.95 2.86
N VAL A 163 17.70 -9.45 3.65
CA VAL A 163 19.13 -9.49 3.30
C VAL A 163 19.65 -10.92 3.44
N ASN A 164 20.25 -11.45 2.37
CA ASN A 164 20.82 -12.79 2.33
C ASN A 164 22.17 -12.82 3.06
N GLY A 165 22.45 -13.87 3.84
CA GLY A 165 23.71 -14.02 4.58
C GLY A 165 23.72 -13.42 5.99
N SER A 166 22.60 -12.87 6.49
CA SER A 166 22.43 -12.61 7.92
C SER A 166 22.39 -13.95 8.69
N PRO A 167 22.99 -14.08 9.89
CA PRO A 167 22.94 -15.30 10.72
C PRO A 167 21.52 -15.77 11.08
N THR A 168 20.48 -15.01 10.72
CA THR A 168 19.06 -15.33 10.82
C THR A 168 18.52 -16.24 9.70
N ALA A 169 19.37 -16.70 8.76
CA ALA A 169 19.00 -17.70 7.75
C ALA A 169 19.06 -19.12 8.34
N VAL A 170 18.18 -19.41 9.29
CA VAL A 170 17.97 -20.79 9.77
C VAL A 170 17.08 -21.52 8.76
N PRO A 171 17.47 -22.70 8.23
CA PRO A 171 16.57 -23.53 7.44
C PRO A 171 15.41 -23.99 8.34
N LEU A 172 14.18 -23.66 7.98
CA LEU A 172 13.01 -24.20 8.69
C LEU A 172 12.98 -25.72 8.49
N SER A 173 12.85 -26.43 9.60
CA SER A 173 12.90 -27.88 9.72
C SER A 173 11.94 -28.62 8.78
N THR A 174 12.44 -29.72 8.23
CA THR A 174 11.71 -30.72 7.45
C THR A 174 10.61 -31.35 8.30
N ASP A 175 9.36 -30.97 8.04
CA ASP A 175 8.25 -31.86 8.37
C ASP A 175 7.01 -31.56 7.50
N SER A 176 6.82 -32.47 6.54
CA SER A 176 5.55 -33.10 6.13
C SER A 176 4.39 -32.23 5.59
N GLN A 177 4.37 -32.13 4.26
CA GLN A 177 3.22 -32.04 3.32
C GLN A 177 2.25 -30.83 3.35
N VAL A 178 2.26 -29.96 4.36
CA VAL A 178 1.54 -28.66 4.31
C VAL A 178 2.45 -27.50 3.87
N LYS A 179 3.77 -27.73 3.78
CA LYS A 179 4.81 -26.69 3.65
C LYS A 179 5.18 -26.21 2.23
N LEU A 180 4.67 -26.84 1.17
CA LEU A 180 5.18 -26.53 -0.18
C LEU A 180 4.80 -25.13 -0.68
N GLU A 181 3.64 -24.58 -0.28
CA GLU A 181 3.19 -23.24 -0.69
C GLU A 181 3.91 -22.12 0.09
N ASP A 182 4.15 -22.30 1.40
CA ASP A 182 4.94 -21.39 2.24
C ASP A 182 6.44 -21.41 1.89
N GLU A 183 6.93 -22.50 1.29
CA GLU A 183 8.29 -22.60 0.78
C GLU A 183 8.56 -21.66 -0.41
N VAL A 184 7.52 -21.32 -1.20
CA VAL A 184 7.66 -20.50 -2.41
C VAL A 184 7.26 -19.03 -2.16
N SER A 185 6.62 -18.70 -1.03
CA SER A 185 6.06 -17.37 -0.78
C SER A 185 6.94 -16.49 0.11
N ALA A 186 7.21 -15.25 -0.34
CA ALA A 186 7.81 -14.21 0.50
C ALA A 186 6.78 -13.55 1.42
N PHE A 187 5.52 -13.48 0.96
CA PHE A 187 4.36 -13.00 1.71
C PHE A 187 3.15 -13.83 1.30
N ALA A 188 2.57 -14.58 2.24
CA ALA A 188 1.46 -15.51 2.00
C ALA A 188 0.23 -14.82 1.40
N TRP A 189 -0.70 -15.58 0.81
CA TRP A 189 -1.94 -15.07 0.23
C TRP A 189 -2.70 -14.14 1.18
N HIS A 190 -2.96 -12.90 0.74
CA HIS A 190 -3.63 -11.88 1.53
C HIS A 190 -4.37 -10.87 0.65
N TYR A 191 -5.15 -10.03 1.33
CA TYR A 191 -5.65 -8.76 0.81
C TYR A 191 -5.00 -7.65 1.61
N ASP A 192 -4.68 -6.54 0.95
CA ASP A 192 -4.13 -5.38 1.64
C ASP A 192 -5.17 -4.68 2.49
N SER A 193 -4.66 -3.88 3.42
CA SER A 193 -5.46 -2.98 4.26
C SER A 193 -6.12 -1.83 3.49
N TYR A 194 -5.54 -1.41 2.36
CA TYR A 194 -5.90 -0.16 1.68
C TYR A 194 -6.29 -0.37 0.21
N PRO A 195 -7.20 0.47 -0.34
CA PRO A 195 -7.73 0.30 -1.69
C PRO A 195 -6.67 0.06 -2.75
N PHE A 196 -5.59 0.83 -2.70
CA PHE A 196 -4.48 0.76 -3.64
C PHE A 196 -3.13 0.68 -2.93
N VAL A 197 -2.20 0.06 -3.63
CA VAL A 197 -0.81 -0.02 -3.26
C VAL A 197 0.08 0.29 -4.46
N CYS A 198 1.17 1.02 -4.23
CA CYS A 198 2.30 1.12 -5.15
C CYS A 198 3.53 0.46 -4.54
N VAL A 199 3.98 -0.63 -5.13
CA VAL A 199 5.17 -1.37 -4.70
C VAL A 199 6.35 -0.96 -5.57
N THR A 200 7.31 -0.25 -5.00
CA THR A 200 8.57 0.18 -5.65
C THR A 200 9.71 -0.72 -5.22
N MET A 201 10.51 -1.23 -6.16
CA MET A 201 11.68 -2.04 -5.83
C MET A 201 12.93 -1.16 -5.63
N LEU A 202 13.56 -1.30 -4.46
CA LEU A 202 14.77 -0.55 -4.07
C LEU A 202 16.05 -1.38 -4.19
N SER A 203 15.93 -2.69 -4.36
CA SER A 203 17.07 -3.59 -4.59
C SER A 203 17.43 -3.66 -6.06
N ASP A 204 18.73 -3.85 -6.32
CA ASP A 204 19.17 -4.41 -7.59
C ASP A 204 18.72 -5.88 -7.69
N CYS A 205 17.90 -6.15 -8.70
CA CYS A 205 17.33 -7.48 -8.95
C CYS A 205 17.98 -8.17 -10.16
N THR A 206 19.12 -7.68 -10.66
CA THR A 206 19.77 -8.21 -11.88
C THR A 206 20.07 -9.70 -11.78
N ASP A 207 20.53 -10.17 -10.61
CA ASP A 207 20.86 -11.58 -10.35
C ASP A 207 19.72 -12.36 -9.67
N MET A 208 18.51 -11.80 -9.63
CA MET A 208 17.35 -12.44 -9.01
C MET A 208 16.51 -13.22 -10.01
N VAL A 209 16.10 -14.42 -9.62
CA VAL A 209 15.14 -15.25 -10.34
C VAL A 209 13.90 -15.44 -9.49
N GLY A 210 12.72 -15.19 -10.06
CA GLY A 210 11.44 -15.22 -9.36
C GLY A 210 11.06 -13.86 -8.77
N GLY A 211 10.30 -13.85 -7.67
CA GLY A 211 9.86 -12.61 -7.04
C GLY A 211 8.59 -11.98 -7.63
N GLU A 212 7.88 -12.71 -8.50
CA GLU A 212 6.62 -12.28 -9.10
C GLU A 212 5.52 -12.06 -8.06
N THR A 213 4.54 -11.23 -8.42
CA THR A 213 3.29 -11.14 -7.66
C THR A 213 2.28 -12.10 -8.29
N ALA A 214 1.82 -13.07 -7.52
CA ALA A 214 0.76 -13.97 -7.94
C ALA A 214 -0.60 -13.44 -7.44
N LEU A 215 -1.62 -13.50 -8.30
CA LEU A 215 -2.96 -12.98 -8.09
C LEU A 215 -3.97 -14.10 -8.29
N LYS A 216 -4.99 -14.20 -7.43
CA LYS A 216 -6.16 -15.06 -7.69
C LYS A 216 -7.20 -14.28 -8.48
N THR A 217 -7.52 -14.78 -9.66
CA THR A 217 -8.59 -14.25 -10.52
C THR A 217 -9.96 -14.65 -9.98
N GLY A 218 -11.03 -14.09 -10.56
CA GLY A 218 -12.42 -14.41 -10.21
C GLY A 218 -12.81 -15.86 -10.48
N SER A 219 -12.11 -16.58 -11.38
CA SER A 219 -12.28 -18.02 -11.60
C SER A 219 -11.55 -18.88 -10.55
N GLY A 220 -10.68 -18.27 -9.73
CA GLY A 220 -9.79 -18.96 -8.80
C GLY A 220 -8.43 -19.34 -9.40
N GLU A 221 -8.20 -19.10 -10.69
CA GLU A 221 -6.91 -19.34 -11.33
C GLU A 221 -5.85 -18.35 -10.84
N ILE A 222 -4.59 -18.80 -10.84
CA ILE A 222 -3.45 -17.98 -10.43
C ILE A 222 -2.83 -17.33 -11.67
N MET A 223 -2.85 -16.00 -11.68
CA MET A 223 -2.15 -15.18 -12.65
C MET A 223 -0.87 -14.64 -12.02
N LYS A 224 0.26 -14.70 -12.73
CA LYS A 224 1.52 -14.11 -12.26
C LYS A 224 1.84 -12.86 -13.05
N VAL A 225 2.12 -11.78 -12.34
CA VAL A 225 2.63 -10.53 -12.91
C VAL A 225 4.11 -10.43 -12.57
N ARG A 226 4.91 -10.04 -13.56
CA ARG A 226 6.35 -9.87 -13.40
C ARG A 226 6.65 -8.98 -12.19
N GLY A 227 7.62 -9.38 -11.37
CA GLY A 227 8.08 -8.57 -10.24
C GLY A 227 8.83 -7.30 -10.70
N PRO A 228 8.81 -6.21 -9.91
CA PRO A 228 9.55 -4.99 -10.23
C PRO A 228 11.06 -5.19 -10.11
N ALA A 229 11.81 -4.55 -11.01
CA ALA A 229 13.27 -4.33 -10.92
C ALA A 229 13.57 -2.97 -10.27
N MET A 230 14.83 -2.72 -9.88
CA MET A 230 15.23 -1.48 -9.20
C MET A 230 14.69 -0.21 -9.89
N GLY A 231 14.02 0.66 -9.13
CA GLY A 231 13.45 1.93 -9.64
C GLY A 231 12.12 1.77 -10.39
N THR A 232 11.65 0.54 -10.58
CA THR A 232 10.32 0.26 -11.13
C THR A 232 9.29 0.08 -10.03
N ALA A 233 8.03 0.29 -10.41
CA ALA A 233 6.88 0.20 -9.54
C ALA A 233 5.78 -0.67 -10.15
N VAL A 234 4.93 -1.22 -9.29
CA VAL A 234 3.67 -1.88 -9.65
C VAL A 234 2.56 -1.21 -8.85
N VAL A 235 1.47 -0.82 -9.53
CA VAL A 235 0.27 -0.29 -8.88
C VAL A 235 -0.82 -1.35 -8.93
N MET A 236 -1.50 -1.59 -7.81
CA MET A 236 -2.52 -2.64 -7.68
C MET A 236 -3.65 -2.25 -6.73
N GLN A 237 -4.85 -2.72 -7.03
CA GLN A 237 -6.02 -2.68 -6.15
C GLN A 237 -5.95 -3.75 -5.03
N GLY A 238 -4.93 -3.65 -4.17
CA GLY A 238 -4.55 -4.69 -3.20
C GLY A 238 -5.64 -5.08 -2.19
N ARG A 239 -6.54 -4.16 -1.82
CA ARG A 239 -7.71 -4.47 -0.96
C ARG A 239 -8.65 -5.50 -1.57
N TYR A 240 -8.70 -5.55 -2.89
CA TYR A 240 -9.74 -6.24 -3.66
C TYR A 240 -9.23 -7.50 -4.36
N ILE A 241 -7.91 -7.66 -4.46
CA ILE A 241 -7.27 -8.75 -5.19
C ILE A 241 -6.50 -9.61 -4.20
N ASN A 242 -6.85 -10.88 -4.08
CA ASN A 242 -6.10 -11.82 -3.24
C ASN A 242 -4.77 -12.12 -3.92
N HIS A 243 -3.67 -11.80 -3.27
CA HIS A 243 -2.36 -11.84 -3.88
C HIS A 243 -1.30 -12.36 -2.91
N GLN A 244 -0.18 -12.79 -3.47
CA GLN A 244 1.03 -13.15 -2.73
C GLN A 244 2.26 -12.70 -3.49
N ALA A 245 3.31 -12.35 -2.76
CA ALA A 245 4.62 -12.14 -3.35
C ALA A 245 5.42 -13.43 -3.29
N LEU A 246 5.92 -13.90 -4.43
CA LEU A 246 6.76 -15.09 -4.48
C LEU A 246 8.18 -14.78 -4.00
N LYS A 247 8.90 -15.79 -3.52
CA LYS A 247 10.33 -15.67 -3.20
C LYS A 247 11.12 -15.45 -4.48
N ALA A 248 12.17 -14.65 -4.36
CA ALA A 248 13.22 -14.57 -5.35
C ALA A 248 14.43 -15.36 -4.84
N LEU A 249 15.09 -16.09 -5.72
CA LEU A 249 16.38 -16.75 -5.48
C LEU A 249 17.50 -15.91 -6.09
N GLY A 250 18.66 -15.89 -5.44
CA GLY A 250 19.79 -15.06 -5.86
C GLY A 250 19.71 -13.62 -5.30
N GLY A 251 20.73 -12.82 -5.63
CA GLY A 251 20.89 -11.45 -5.14
C GLY A 251 21.35 -11.33 -3.68
N ARG A 252 21.82 -10.14 -3.31
CA ARG A 252 22.27 -9.81 -1.94
C ARG A 252 21.10 -9.48 -1.00
N GLU A 253 20.06 -8.86 -1.53
CA GLU A 253 19.01 -8.20 -0.74
C GLU A 253 17.74 -8.02 -1.55
N ARG A 254 16.56 -8.14 -0.93
CA ARG A 254 15.26 -7.77 -1.53
C ARG A 254 14.58 -6.74 -0.65
N ILE A 255 14.52 -5.50 -1.14
CA ILE A 255 13.92 -4.36 -0.47
C ILE A 255 12.82 -3.80 -1.35
N SER A 256 11.59 -3.92 -0.86
CA SER A 256 10.41 -3.33 -1.49
C SER A 256 9.88 -2.22 -0.61
N MET A 257 9.62 -1.07 -1.21
CA MET A 257 8.95 0.07 -0.59
C MET A 257 7.51 0.14 -1.07
N ILE A 258 6.59 0.27 -0.12
CA ILE A 258 5.16 0.18 -0.33
C ILE A 258 4.54 1.50 0.12
N THR A 259 3.88 2.21 -0.79
CA THR A 259 3.04 3.36 -0.44
C THR A 259 1.60 3.00 -0.72
N SER A 260 0.74 3.19 0.28
CA SER A 260 -0.69 2.86 0.19
C SER A 260 -1.50 4.10 -0.17
N PHE A 261 -2.54 3.92 -0.98
CA PHE A 261 -3.35 5.00 -1.54
C PHE A 261 -4.84 4.77 -1.34
N ARG A 262 -5.57 5.88 -1.29
CA ARG A 262 -7.03 5.94 -1.38
C ARG A 262 -7.47 6.81 -2.56
N PRO A 263 -8.70 6.64 -3.06
CA PRO A 263 -9.31 7.64 -3.92
C PRO A 263 -9.28 9.02 -3.27
N LYS A 264 -8.93 10.06 -4.04
CA LYS A 264 -8.91 11.44 -3.55
C LYS A 264 -10.31 11.94 -3.22
N SER A 265 -11.27 11.67 -4.11
CA SER A 265 -12.66 12.09 -3.95
C SER A 265 -13.33 11.39 -2.77
N ALA A 266 -13.97 12.17 -1.92
CA ALA A 266 -14.76 11.66 -0.79
C ALA A 266 -16.02 10.90 -1.24
N ASP A 267 -16.49 11.11 -2.47
CA ASP A 267 -17.68 10.44 -3.01
C ASP A 267 -17.40 8.98 -3.44
N VAL A 268 -16.13 8.62 -3.55
CA VAL A 268 -15.73 7.24 -3.85
C VAL A 268 -15.64 6.45 -2.55
N LYS A 269 -16.05 5.19 -2.59
CA LYS A 269 -15.96 4.30 -1.42
C LYS A 269 -14.50 4.18 -0.96
N ASP A 270 -14.30 4.27 0.35
CA ASP A 270 -13.02 4.02 1.00
C ASP A 270 -13.18 2.89 2.02
N GLU A 271 -12.66 1.73 1.63
CA GLU A 271 -12.75 0.46 2.35
C GLU A 271 -11.42 0.11 3.04
N SER A 272 -10.65 1.15 3.38
CA SER A 272 -9.44 1.07 4.21
C SER A 272 -9.76 0.50 5.58
N VAL A 273 -8.88 -0.40 6.04
CA VAL A 273 -8.92 -1.04 7.37
C VAL A 273 -7.51 -1.09 7.94
N LEU A 274 -7.36 -1.16 9.26
CA LEU A 274 -6.07 -1.20 9.97
C LEU A 274 -5.65 -2.62 10.35
N THR A 275 -6.53 -3.60 10.18
CA THR A 275 -6.33 -4.99 10.62
C THR A 275 -4.98 -5.60 10.23
N GLY A 276 -4.51 -5.37 8.99
CA GLY A 276 -3.25 -5.91 8.51
C GLY A 276 -1.99 -5.19 8.98
N VAL A 277 -2.12 -4.01 9.62
CA VAL A 277 -0.98 -3.12 9.90
C VAL A 277 -0.82 -2.72 11.38
N ARG A 278 -1.86 -2.90 12.22
CA ARG A 278 -1.82 -2.54 13.66
C ARG A 278 -0.62 -3.15 14.37
N GLY A 279 -0.41 -4.46 14.23
CA GLY A 279 0.67 -5.19 14.90
C GLY A 279 2.09 -4.85 14.43
N ILE A 280 2.25 -3.99 13.43
CA ILE A 280 3.53 -3.57 12.85
C ILE A 280 3.65 -2.05 12.71
N SER A 281 2.89 -1.27 13.49
CA SER A 281 2.90 0.19 13.41
C SER A 281 2.84 0.82 14.80
N ASN A 282 3.35 2.05 14.95
CA ASN A 282 3.06 2.86 16.14
C ASN A 282 1.56 3.18 16.17
N LEU A 283 0.81 2.60 17.10
CA LEU A 283 -0.65 2.76 17.17
C LEU A 283 -1.08 4.21 17.42
N ASN A 284 -0.33 4.98 18.19
CA ASN A 284 -0.67 6.38 18.45
C ASN A 284 -0.60 7.21 17.16
N GLU A 285 0.45 7.00 16.35
CA GLU A 285 0.59 7.67 15.06
C GLU A 285 -0.46 7.15 14.07
N LEU A 286 -0.61 5.82 13.95
CA LEU A 286 -1.55 5.17 13.03
C LEU A 286 -3.00 5.61 13.27
N TYR A 287 -3.45 5.58 14.53
CA TYR A 287 -4.82 5.97 14.87
C TYR A 287 -5.06 7.47 14.76
N SER A 288 -4.05 8.30 15.04
CA SER A 288 -4.15 9.74 14.85
C SER A 288 -4.36 10.07 13.38
N ASP A 289 -3.49 9.55 12.52
CA ASP A 289 -3.55 9.69 11.07
C ASP A 289 -4.89 9.17 10.50
N PHE A 290 -5.25 7.93 10.87
CA PHE A 290 -6.46 7.29 10.38
C PHE A 290 -7.71 8.07 10.80
N THR A 291 -7.81 8.44 12.08
CA THR A 291 -8.96 9.20 12.57
C THR A 291 -9.04 10.57 11.87
N GLN A 292 -7.92 11.26 11.72
CA GLN A 292 -7.87 12.57 11.08
C GLN A 292 -8.45 12.53 9.67
N TYR A 293 -7.88 11.71 8.77
CA TYR A 293 -8.33 11.74 7.37
C TYR A 293 -9.77 11.22 7.24
N ARG A 294 -10.19 10.27 8.10
CA ARG A 294 -11.55 9.74 8.06
C ARG A 294 -12.57 10.82 8.44
N LEU A 295 -12.25 11.69 9.40
CA LEU A 295 -13.07 12.84 9.77
C LEU A 295 -13.08 13.92 8.69
N GLU A 296 -11.94 14.22 8.06
CA GLU A 296 -11.86 15.16 6.94
C GLU A 296 -12.77 14.73 5.77
N LEU A 297 -12.80 13.42 5.45
CA LEU A 297 -13.71 12.89 4.42
C LEU A 297 -15.19 13.06 4.81
N LEU A 298 -15.55 12.89 6.08
CA LEU A 298 -16.92 13.17 6.54
C LEU A 298 -17.26 14.66 6.43
N GLU A 299 -16.32 15.54 6.77
CA GLU A 299 -16.47 16.98 6.61
C GLU A 299 -16.77 17.35 5.16
N ASP A 300 -15.96 16.86 4.22
CA ASP A 300 -16.13 17.10 2.79
C ASP A 300 -17.50 16.62 2.30
N ARG A 301 -17.91 15.40 2.67
CA ARG A 301 -19.21 14.84 2.31
C ARG A 301 -20.37 15.66 2.85
N PHE A 302 -20.33 16.08 4.13
CA PHE A 302 -21.39 16.88 4.71
C PHE A 302 -21.43 18.29 4.11
N ARG A 303 -20.27 18.90 3.84
CA ARG A 303 -20.15 20.21 3.20
C ARG A 303 -20.78 20.19 1.81
N GLU A 304 -20.45 19.18 1.00
CA GLU A 304 -21.01 19.01 -0.34
C GLU A 304 -22.51 18.69 -0.28
N ARG A 305 -22.94 17.80 0.62
CA ARG A 305 -24.36 17.52 0.80
C ARG A 305 -25.16 18.76 1.17
N ALA A 306 -24.63 19.60 2.07
CA ALA A 306 -25.28 20.85 2.47
C ALA A 306 -25.36 21.83 1.29
N ARG A 307 -24.33 21.88 0.44
CA ARG A 307 -24.33 22.66 -0.81
C ARG A 307 -25.44 22.19 -1.76
N GLN A 308 -25.55 20.88 -1.99
CA GLN A 308 -26.59 20.30 -2.84
C GLN A 308 -28.00 20.60 -2.31
N GLN A 309 -28.21 20.57 -0.98
CA GLN A 309 -29.50 20.91 -0.39
C GLN A 309 -29.87 22.39 -0.59
N ARG A 310 -28.91 23.32 -0.46
CA ARG A 310 -29.14 24.73 -0.78
C ARG A 310 -29.50 24.93 -2.26
N GLN A 311 -28.76 24.28 -3.15
CA GLN A 311 -29.00 24.35 -4.59
C GLN A 311 -30.38 23.81 -4.97
N ARG A 312 -30.80 22.67 -4.38
CA ARG A 312 -32.13 22.08 -4.57
C ARG A 312 -33.25 23.07 -4.27
N VAL A 313 -33.13 23.85 -3.18
CA VAL A 313 -34.13 24.85 -2.78
C VAL A 313 -34.18 26.01 -3.78
N VAL A 314 -33.02 26.52 -4.22
CA VAL A 314 -32.94 27.57 -5.25
C VAL A 314 -33.59 27.13 -6.57
N GLU A 315 -33.41 25.87 -6.93
CA GLU A 315 -33.98 25.28 -8.15
C GLU A 315 -35.46 24.86 -8.01
N GLY A 316 -36.07 25.04 -6.83
CA GLY A 316 -37.47 24.66 -6.58
C GLY A 316 -37.73 23.14 -6.65
N LYS A 317 -36.69 22.30 -6.54
CA LYS A 317 -36.83 20.84 -6.59
C LYS A 317 -37.45 20.29 -5.30
N PRO A 318 -38.35 19.29 -5.37
CA PRO A 318 -38.96 18.68 -4.18
C PRO A 318 -37.92 18.01 -3.28
N PHE A 319 -38.23 17.85 -2.00
CA PHE A 319 -37.35 17.15 -1.06
C PHE A 319 -37.40 15.65 -1.28
N ASP A 320 -36.24 15.02 -1.46
CA ASP A 320 -36.13 13.57 -1.59
C ASP A 320 -35.70 12.95 -0.25
N THR A 321 -36.70 12.50 0.52
CA THR A 321 -36.47 11.83 1.80
C THR A 321 -35.68 10.52 1.64
N ARG A 322 -35.82 9.81 0.52
CA ARG A 322 -35.12 8.53 0.30
C ARG A 322 -33.64 8.79 0.08
N ASP A 323 -33.31 9.73 -0.78
CA ASP A 323 -31.93 10.14 -1.07
C ASP A 323 -31.21 10.67 0.18
N VAL A 324 -31.85 11.53 0.97
CA VAL A 324 -31.28 12.02 2.24
C VAL A 324 -31.06 10.89 3.23
N LYS A 325 -32.01 9.98 3.39
CA LYS A 325 -31.83 8.81 4.28
C LYS A 325 -30.69 7.92 3.82
N GLU A 326 -30.53 7.73 2.51
CA GLU A 326 -29.45 6.91 1.96
C GLU A 326 -28.08 7.52 2.23
N PHE A 327 -27.91 8.82 1.95
CA PHE A 327 -26.69 9.55 2.30
C PHE A 327 -26.33 9.41 3.79
N LEU A 328 -27.32 9.58 4.69
CA LEU A 328 -27.09 9.48 6.13
C LEU A 328 -26.73 8.05 6.58
N ARG A 329 -27.32 7.02 5.97
CA ARG A 329 -26.94 5.63 6.24
C ARG A 329 -25.51 5.35 5.82
N GLN A 330 -25.09 5.81 4.64
CA GLN A 330 -23.71 5.64 4.18
C GLN A 330 -22.71 6.30 5.16
N GLN A 331 -23.04 7.47 5.72
CA GLN A 331 -22.18 8.11 6.72
C GLN A 331 -22.17 7.34 8.04
N LYS A 332 -23.32 6.82 8.45
CA LYS A 332 -23.42 5.96 9.63
C LYS A 332 -22.55 4.71 9.48
N ASP A 333 -22.66 4.00 8.36
CA ASP A 333 -21.89 2.78 8.08
C ASP A 333 -20.38 3.09 8.04
N TYR A 334 -19.99 4.23 7.47
CA TYR A 334 -18.61 4.70 7.45
C TYR A 334 -18.05 4.97 8.86
N ILE A 335 -18.85 5.57 9.74
CA ILE A 335 -18.50 5.78 11.15
C ILE A 335 -18.39 4.44 11.87
N GLU A 336 -19.34 3.51 11.67
CA GLU A 336 -19.31 2.17 12.29
C GLU A 336 -18.06 1.39 11.87
N ILE A 337 -17.67 1.42 10.59
CA ILE A 337 -16.42 0.82 10.12
C ILE A 337 -15.22 1.47 10.82
N THR A 338 -15.19 2.80 10.90
CA THR A 338 -14.08 3.52 11.53
C THR A 338 -13.95 3.16 13.02
N LEU A 339 -15.07 3.06 13.74
CA LEU A 339 -15.10 2.61 15.14
C LEU A 339 -14.54 1.19 15.30
N ASN A 340 -14.91 0.26 14.42
CA ASN A 340 -14.43 -1.13 14.49
C ASN A 340 -12.93 -1.28 14.24
N GLU A 341 -12.29 -0.31 13.58
CA GLU A 341 -10.85 -0.34 13.31
C GLU A 341 -10.01 0.23 14.46
N LEU A 342 -10.62 1.02 15.35
CA LEU A 342 -9.99 1.60 16.54
C LEU A 342 -10.22 0.69 17.74
N VAL A 343 -9.23 -0.16 18.03
CA VAL A 343 -9.30 -1.17 19.09
C VAL A 343 -8.26 -0.91 20.19
N GLU A 344 -8.57 -1.33 21.41
CA GLU A 344 -7.74 -1.21 22.62
C GLU A 344 -7.05 -2.52 23.00
#